data_AF-A0A1J4U126-F1
#
_entry.id   AF-A0A1J4U126-F1
#
_cell.length_a   1.000
_cell.length_b   1.000
_cell.length_c   1.000
_cell.angle_alpha   90.00
_cell.angle_beta   90.00
_cell.angle_gamma   90.00
#
_symmetry.space_group_name_H-M   'P 1'
#
loop_
_entity.id
_entity.type
_entity.pdbx_description
1 polymer ?
#
loop_
_entity_poly.entity_id
_entity_poly.type
_entity_poly.pdbx_seq_one_letter_code
_entity_poly.pdbx_strand_id
1 'polypeptide(L)'
;MSAKIKIYIENEKEKAMKTMLFNLLRKLLGLETVEVRLKPAEKFQGPVRILGIAGSPRDKKRSSSYKMLETVLKHARNFGAETKAIILCEKNLKQCEGCLSNKKDGCVFPCIHQDDDTNEVLRAMIDADAFVFATPVHWSAPSTAIKILFDKMVALEGSRYKIAFKEGREPLLGKPCVLLASQEGGGANVALSWMAS
;
A
#
# COMPACT_ATOMS: atom_id res chain seq x y z
N MET A 1 -39.32 5.74 14.76
CA MET A 1 -38.77 4.71 13.86
C MET A 1 -37.26 4.68 14.08
N SER A 2 -36.70 3.63 14.69
CA SER A 2 -35.27 3.60 15.06
C SER A 2 -34.42 3.07 13.90
N ALA A 3 -33.68 3.95 13.22
CA ALA A 3 -32.69 3.54 12.22
C ALA A 3 -31.35 3.26 12.89
N LYS A 4 -30.74 2.10 12.60
CA LYS A 4 -29.37 1.77 13.05
C LYS A 4 -28.41 2.00 11.90
N ILE A 5 -27.62 3.06 11.97
CA ILE A 5 -26.57 3.37 10.98
C ILE A 5 -25.23 2.94 11.56
N LYS A 6 -24.49 2.08 10.83
CA LYS A 6 -23.11 1.70 11.18
C LYS A 6 -22.14 2.54 10.36
N ILE A 7 -21.23 3.24 11.03
CA ILE A 7 -20.21 4.09 10.40
C ILE A 7 -18.83 3.59 10.88
N TYR A 8 -17.90 3.36 9.96
CA TYR A 8 -16.55 2.86 10.21
C TYR A 8 -15.54 4.01 10.01
N ILE A 9 -14.62 4.21 10.95
CA ILE A 9 -13.74 5.40 11.04
C ILE A 9 -12.39 5.00 11.68
N GLU A 10 -11.24 5.47 11.16
CA GLU A 10 -9.89 4.89 11.35
C GLU A 10 -8.82 5.76 12.10
N ASN A 11 -9.05 7.04 12.49
CA ASN A 11 -8.01 7.91 13.12
C ASN A 11 -8.52 9.01 14.12
N GLU A 12 -7.59 9.67 14.83
CA GLU A 12 -7.75 10.84 15.73
C GLU A 12 -8.14 12.17 15.03
N LYS A 13 -7.65 12.48 13.82
CA LYS A 13 -8.12 13.66 13.03
C LYS A 13 -9.61 13.58 12.68
N GLU A 14 -10.14 12.36 12.60
CA GLU A 14 -11.57 12.11 12.41
C GLU A 14 -12.41 12.45 13.65
N LYS A 15 -11.83 12.72 14.82
CA LYS A 15 -12.59 13.06 16.04
C LYS A 15 -13.34 14.40 15.95
N ALA A 16 -12.78 15.40 15.29
CA ALA A 16 -13.47 16.66 15.03
C ALA A 16 -14.58 16.48 13.98
N MET A 17 -14.33 15.68 12.95
CA MET A 17 -15.32 15.31 11.94
C MET A 17 -16.44 14.44 12.53
N LYS A 18 -16.15 13.59 13.54
CA LYS A 18 -17.13 12.83 14.33
C LYS A 18 -18.14 13.76 15.00
N THR A 19 -17.67 14.81 15.69
CA THR A 19 -18.56 15.77 16.36
C THR A 19 -19.45 16.50 15.36
N MET A 20 -18.88 16.93 14.23
CA MET A 20 -19.62 17.63 13.18
C MET A 20 -20.66 16.74 12.49
N LEU A 21 -20.27 15.53 12.06
CA LEU A 21 -21.14 14.58 11.35
C LEU A 21 -22.23 14.01 12.27
N PHE A 22 -21.90 13.75 13.54
CA PHE A 22 -22.88 13.35 14.56
C PHE A 22 -23.93 14.44 14.80
N ASN A 23 -23.50 15.69 14.96
CA ASN A 23 -24.42 16.83 15.13
C ASN A 23 -25.28 17.05 13.87
N LEU A 24 -24.71 16.88 12.67
CA LEU A 24 -25.42 17.00 11.40
C LEU A 24 -26.48 15.90 11.25
N LEU A 25 -26.13 14.63 11.49
CA LEU A 25 -27.06 13.50 11.36
C LEU A 25 -28.15 13.54 12.44
N ARG A 26 -27.84 13.95 13.67
CA ARG A 26 -28.83 14.19 14.73
C ARG A 26 -29.84 15.26 14.30
N LYS A 27 -29.37 16.35 13.68
CA LYS A 27 -30.21 17.47 13.22
C LYS A 27 -31.05 17.12 11.98
N LEU A 28 -30.51 16.35 11.03
CA LEU A 28 -31.18 16.00 9.79
C LEU A 28 -32.16 14.82 9.92
N LEU A 29 -31.86 13.83 10.77
CA LEU A 29 -32.59 12.56 10.82
C LEU A 29 -33.39 12.37 12.12
N GLY A 30 -33.35 13.33 13.05
CA GLY A 30 -34.11 13.28 14.31
C GLY A 30 -33.73 12.10 15.22
N LEU A 31 -32.52 11.55 15.07
CA LEU A 31 -32.07 10.38 15.81
C LEU A 31 -31.54 10.77 17.19
N GLU A 32 -32.13 10.23 18.25
CA GLU A 32 -31.73 10.53 19.64
C GLU A 32 -30.47 9.79 20.10
N THR A 33 -30.16 8.62 19.52
CA THR A 33 -29.00 7.80 19.88
C THR A 33 -28.38 7.10 18.68
N VAL A 34 -27.07 7.29 18.46
CA VAL A 34 -26.27 6.50 17.50
C VAL A 34 -25.24 5.71 18.31
N GLU A 35 -25.39 4.38 18.34
CA GLU A 35 -24.45 3.49 19.03
C GLU A 35 -23.26 3.21 18.09
N VAL A 36 -22.15 3.92 18.29
CA VAL A 36 -20.91 3.69 17.55
C VAL A 36 -20.08 2.67 18.31
N ARG A 37 -19.99 1.44 17.79
CA ARG A 37 -19.06 0.43 18.31
C ARG A 37 -17.75 0.49 17.56
N LEU A 38 -16.72 1.03 18.21
CA LEU A 38 -15.35 0.84 17.78
C LEU A 38 -14.98 -0.61 18.12
N LYS A 39 -14.64 -1.41 17.10
CA LYS A 39 -13.76 -2.55 17.38
C LYS A 39 -12.38 -1.96 17.70
N PRO A 40 -11.75 -2.30 18.82
CA PRO A 40 -10.30 -2.17 18.92
C PRO A 40 -9.71 -2.79 17.65
N ALA A 41 -8.63 -2.23 17.09
CA ALA A 41 -7.86 -2.94 16.07
C ALA A 41 -7.59 -4.32 16.68
N GLU A 42 -8.30 -5.35 16.18
CA GLU A 42 -8.12 -6.70 16.66
C GLU A 42 -6.64 -6.94 16.47
N LYS A 43 -5.90 -7.18 17.57
CA LYS A 43 -4.51 -7.65 17.52
C LYS A 43 -4.43 -8.60 16.32
N PHE A 44 -3.59 -8.29 15.34
CA PHE A 44 -3.45 -9.06 14.10
C PHE A 44 -3.66 -10.55 14.42
N GLN A 45 -4.82 -11.10 14.06
CA GLN A 45 -5.10 -12.51 14.29
C GLN A 45 -4.35 -13.26 13.20
N GLY A 46 -3.15 -13.72 13.53
CA GLY A 46 -2.23 -14.38 12.60
C GLY A 46 -0.85 -13.73 12.56
N PRO A 47 0.12 -14.37 11.88
CA PRO A 47 1.45 -13.81 11.73
C PRO A 47 1.42 -12.54 10.88
N VAL A 48 2.28 -11.57 11.21
CA VAL A 48 2.46 -10.33 10.43
C VAL A 48 2.99 -10.69 9.05
N ARG A 49 2.35 -10.21 7.99
CA ARG A 49 2.79 -10.47 6.60
C ARG A 49 3.62 -9.30 6.06
N ILE A 50 4.88 -9.55 5.75
CA ILE A 50 5.78 -8.55 5.19
C ILE A 50 6.08 -8.86 3.72
N LEU A 51 5.78 -7.91 2.85
CA LEU A 51 6.07 -8.00 1.43
C LEU A 51 7.33 -7.22 1.09
N GLY A 52 8.35 -7.94 0.64
CA GLY A 52 9.54 -7.38 0.02
C GLY A 52 9.35 -7.17 -1.48
N ILE A 53 9.76 -6.01 -1.98
CA ILE A 53 9.62 -5.63 -3.39
C ILE A 53 11.01 -5.18 -3.89
N ALA A 54 11.59 -5.96 -4.79
CA ALA A 54 12.92 -5.70 -5.36
C ALA A 54 12.81 -5.15 -6.77
N GLY A 55 13.45 -4.01 -7.01
CA GLY A 55 13.49 -3.33 -8.30
C GLY A 55 14.78 -3.52 -9.10
N SER A 56 15.71 -4.37 -8.65
CA SER A 56 16.98 -4.56 -9.34
C SER A 56 16.84 -5.46 -10.57
N PRO A 57 17.40 -5.08 -11.74
CA PRO A 57 17.44 -5.96 -12.91
C PRO A 57 18.53 -7.04 -12.81
N ARG A 58 19.42 -6.94 -11.82
CA ARG A 58 20.45 -7.94 -11.57
C ARG A 58 19.83 -9.12 -10.85
N ASP A 59 20.33 -10.32 -11.12
CA ASP A 59 19.95 -11.50 -10.37
C ASP A 59 20.22 -11.35 -8.86
N LYS A 60 19.52 -12.16 -8.07
CA LYS A 60 19.59 -12.16 -6.60
C LYS A 60 21.02 -12.28 -6.05
N LYS A 61 21.94 -12.96 -6.74
CA LYS A 61 23.32 -13.17 -6.27
C LYS A 61 24.19 -11.93 -6.49
N ARG A 62 23.90 -11.12 -7.51
CA ARG A 62 24.66 -9.90 -7.84
C ARG A 62 23.99 -8.60 -7.39
N SER A 63 22.71 -8.62 -7.05
CA SER A 63 21.99 -7.41 -6.62
C SER A 63 22.27 -7.04 -5.15
N SER A 64 22.96 -5.93 -4.91
CA SER A 64 23.20 -5.41 -3.56
C SER A 64 21.91 -5.01 -2.84
N SER A 65 20.98 -4.33 -3.53
CA SER A 65 19.68 -3.97 -2.96
C SER A 65 18.83 -5.21 -2.64
N TYR A 66 18.85 -6.25 -3.46
CA TYR A 66 18.17 -7.51 -3.13
C TYR A 66 18.80 -8.18 -1.88
N LYS A 67 20.12 -8.18 -1.74
CA LYS A 67 20.78 -8.74 -0.54
C LYS A 67 20.38 -8.01 0.74
N MET A 68 20.26 -6.67 0.68
CA MET A 68 19.71 -5.88 1.78
C MET A 68 18.27 -6.30 2.11
N LEU A 69 17.42 -6.42 1.08
CA LEU A 69 16.03 -6.88 1.22
C LEU A 69 15.96 -8.25 1.89
N GLU A 70 16.69 -9.24 1.37
CA GLU A 70 16.72 -10.60 1.91
C GLU A 70 17.18 -10.62 3.37
N THR A 71 18.12 -9.76 3.73
CA THR A 71 18.58 -9.62 5.12
C THR A 71 17.45 -9.13 6.02
N VAL A 72 16.70 -8.10 5.61
CA VAL A 72 15.54 -7.59 6.37
C VAL A 72 14.46 -8.66 6.50
N LEU A 73 14.09 -9.32 5.39
CA LEU A 73 13.06 -10.36 5.41
C LEU A 73 13.49 -11.57 6.26
N LYS A 74 14.76 -11.98 6.20
CA LYS A 74 15.30 -13.05 7.04
C LYS A 74 15.17 -12.72 8.53
N HIS A 75 15.48 -11.49 8.93
CA HIS A 75 15.32 -11.08 10.33
C HIS A 75 13.84 -11.03 10.72
N ALA A 76 12.97 -10.51 9.86
CA ALA A 76 11.54 -10.50 10.11
C ALA A 76 10.97 -11.91 10.33
N ARG A 77 11.41 -12.91 9.53
CA ARG A 77 11.05 -14.33 9.75
C ARG A 77 11.47 -14.83 11.14
N ASN A 78 12.65 -14.44 11.62
CA ASN A 78 13.12 -14.80 12.96
C ASN A 78 12.25 -14.19 14.08
N PHE A 79 11.53 -13.11 13.81
CA PHE A 79 10.54 -12.51 14.72
C PHE A 79 9.11 -13.06 14.53
N GLY A 80 8.93 -14.11 13.72
CA GLY A 80 7.63 -14.77 13.51
C GLY A 80 6.76 -14.15 12.42
N ALA A 81 7.31 -13.25 11.59
CA ALA A 81 6.59 -12.72 10.43
C ALA A 81 6.60 -13.71 9.25
N GLU A 82 5.50 -13.77 8.51
CA GLU A 82 5.46 -14.37 7.19
C GLU A 82 6.04 -13.38 6.18
N THR A 83 6.96 -13.82 5.33
CA THR A 83 7.61 -12.92 4.37
C THR A 83 7.53 -13.47 2.96
N LYS A 84 7.21 -12.60 2.00
CA LYS A 84 7.28 -12.88 0.57
C LYS A 84 8.15 -11.83 -0.12
N ALA A 85 8.95 -12.23 -1.10
CA ALA A 85 9.68 -11.30 -1.96
C ALA A 85 9.12 -11.35 -3.40
N ILE A 86 8.90 -10.19 -4.01
CA ILE A 86 8.59 -10.04 -5.44
C ILE A 86 9.76 -9.32 -6.09
N ILE A 87 10.28 -9.88 -7.19
CA ILE A 87 11.27 -9.21 -8.03
C ILE A 87 10.54 -8.66 -9.24
N LEU A 88 10.43 -7.34 -9.32
CA LEU A 88 9.64 -6.68 -10.36
C LEU A 88 10.22 -6.92 -11.76
N CYS A 89 11.53 -7.08 -11.89
CA CYS A 89 12.18 -7.38 -13.16
C CYS A 89 12.00 -8.84 -13.63
N GLU A 90 11.48 -9.73 -12.78
CA GLU A 90 11.06 -11.09 -13.16
C GLU A 90 9.56 -11.14 -13.51
N LYS A 91 8.85 -10.02 -13.41
CA LYS A 91 7.43 -9.87 -13.71
C LYS A 91 7.24 -9.11 -15.02
N ASN A 92 6.17 -9.44 -15.75
CA ASN A 92 5.72 -8.66 -16.88
C ASN A 92 4.88 -7.48 -16.37
N LEU A 93 5.50 -6.31 -16.19
CA LEU A 93 4.81 -5.08 -15.82
C LEU A 93 4.91 -4.08 -16.96
N LYS A 94 3.78 -3.79 -17.61
CA LYS A 94 3.74 -2.76 -18.66
C LYS A 94 3.89 -1.38 -18.05
N GLN A 95 4.24 -0.37 -18.84
CA GLN A 95 4.19 1.01 -18.36
C GLN A 95 2.76 1.44 -18.02
N CYS A 96 2.60 2.38 -17.08
CA CYS A 96 1.30 2.97 -16.80
C CYS A 96 0.85 3.84 -17.98
N GLU A 97 -0.43 3.75 -18.36
CA GLU A 97 -1.02 4.55 -19.44
C GLU A 97 -1.68 5.85 -18.95
N GLY A 98 -1.66 6.13 -17.65
CA GLY A 98 -2.24 7.35 -17.10
C GLY A 98 -3.77 7.41 -17.19
N CYS A 99 -4.46 6.27 -17.05
CA CYS A 99 -5.92 6.16 -17.22
C CYS A 99 -6.73 7.12 -16.34
N LEU A 100 -6.16 7.54 -15.19
CA LEU A 100 -6.78 8.53 -14.30
C LEU A 100 -7.00 9.88 -15.01
N SER A 101 -6.09 10.28 -15.89
CA SER A 101 -6.19 11.52 -16.66
C SER A 101 -7.28 11.46 -17.73
N ASN A 102 -7.62 10.26 -18.21
CA ASN A 102 -8.65 10.06 -19.23
C ASN A 102 -10.05 10.11 -18.61
N LYS A 103 -10.24 9.50 -17.44
CA LYS A 103 -11.52 9.47 -16.72
C LYS A 103 -11.27 9.36 -15.23
N LYS A 104 -11.99 10.19 -14.45
CA LYS A 104 -11.89 10.24 -12.98
C LYS A 104 -12.03 8.86 -12.30
N ASP A 105 -12.90 8.00 -12.82
CA ASP A 105 -13.13 6.64 -12.32
C ASP A 105 -12.50 5.55 -13.21
N GLY A 106 -11.60 5.95 -14.13
CA GLY A 106 -10.96 5.06 -15.09
C GLY A 106 -9.76 4.31 -14.53
N CYS A 107 -9.18 4.77 -13.42
CA CYS A 107 -8.08 4.09 -12.75
C CYS A 107 -8.55 3.49 -11.42
N VAL A 108 -8.79 2.18 -11.43
CA VAL A 108 -9.33 1.41 -10.30
C VAL A 108 -8.61 0.06 -10.21
N PHE A 109 -8.74 -0.61 -9.07
CA PHE A 109 -8.31 -1.99 -8.88
C PHE A 109 -9.51 -2.95 -9.09
N PRO A 110 -9.34 -4.03 -9.87
CA PRO A 110 -8.16 -4.39 -10.66
C PRO A 110 -7.85 -3.40 -11.79
N CYS A 111 -6.56 -3.21 -12.09
CA CYS A 111 -6.06 -2.39 -13.20
C CYS A 111 -6.57 -2.91 -14.55
N ILE A 112 -6.82 -2.03 -15.52
CA ILE A 112 -7.30 -2.42 -16.86
C ILE A 112 -6.32 -3.32 -17.63
N HIS A 113 -5.02 -3.25 -17.31
CA HIS A 113 -4.01 -4.17 -17.84
C HIS A 113 -4.19 -5.53 -17.19
N GLN A 114 -5.01 -6.37 -17.80
CA GLN A 114 -5.31 -7.73 -17.35
C GLN A 114 -4.34 -8.77 -17.96
N ASP A 115 -3.52 -8.35 -18.92
CA ASP A 115 -2.56 -9.21 -19.64
C ASP A 115 -1.11 -9.06 -19.15
N ASP A 116 -0.95 -8.50 -17.95
CA ASP A 116 0.34 -8.33 -17.27
C ASP A 116 0.20 -8.69 -15.77
N ASP A 117 1.33 -8.72 -15.05
CA ASP A 117 1.38 -9.17 -13.65
C ASP A 117 0.98 -8.06 -12.65
N THR A 118 0.51 -6.90 -13.11
CA THR A 118 0.19 -5.75 -12.24
C THR A 118 -0.78 -6.15 -11.14
N ASN A 119 -1.87 -6.83 -11.50
CA ASN A 119 -2.93 -7.17 -10.55
C ASN A 119 -2.47 -8.18 -9.51
N GLU A 120 -1.54 -9.09 -9.84
CA GLU A 120 -0.92 -10.00 -8.89
C GLU A 120 -0.10 -9.22 -7.84
N VAL A 121 0.74 -8.28 -8.30
CA VAL A 121 1.58 -7.47 -7.41
C VAL A 121 0.73 -6.57 -6.52
N LEU A 122 -0.25 -5.85 -7.10
CA LEU A 122 -1.15 -4.99 -6.34
C LEU A 122 -2.00 -5.79 -5.34
N ARG A 123 -2.44 -7.01 -5.68
CA ARG A 123 -3.15 -7.86 -4.71
C ARG A 123 -2.24 -8.26 -3.56
N ALA A 124 -1.00 -8.68 -3.84
CA ALA A 124 -0.03 -8.97 -2.79
C ALA A 124 0.19 -7.75 -1.86
N MET A 125 0.13 -6.53 -2.41
CA MET A 125 0.22 -5.31 -1.60
C MET A 125 -1.01 -5.08 -0.72
N ILE A 126 -2.22 -5.34 -1.22
CA ILE A 126 -3.46 -5.29 -0.44
C ILE A 126 -3.40 -6.28 0.74
N ASP A 127 -2.87 -7.48 0.49
CA ASP A 127 -2.78 -8.54 1.49
C ASP A 127 -1.69 -8.30 2.53
N ALA A 128 -0.56 -7.68 2.18
CA ALA A 128 0.54 -7.46 3.12
C ALA A 128 0.18 -6.48 4.25
N ASP A 129 0.85 -6.60 5.39
CA ASP A 129 0.70 -5.74 6.56
C ASP A 129 1.82 -4.70 6.65
N ALA A 130 2.96 -4.98 6.04
CA ALA A 130 4.09 -4.07 5.90
C ALA A 130 4.83 -4.28 4.57
N PHE A 131 5.60 -3.28 4.15
CA PHE A 131 6.38 -3.30 2.91
C PHE A 131 7.86 -3.06 3.15
N VAL A 132 8.70 -3.70 2.34
CA VAL A 132 10.12 -3.35 2.21
C VAL A 132 10.44 -3.18 0.73
N PHE A 133 10.66 -1.95 0.29
CA PHE A 133 11.09 -1.66 -1.08
C PHE A 133 12.61 -1.60 -1.15
N ALA A 134 13.19 -2.30 -2.12
CA ALA A 134 14.62 -2.31 -2.35
C ALA A 134 14.95 -1.97 -3.80
N THR A 135 15.76 -0.93 -3.99
CA THR A 135 16.10 -0.39 -5.31
C THR A 135 17.60 -0.15 -5.45
N PRO A 136 18.20 -0.42 -6.61
CA PRO A 136 19.43 0.29 -6.98
C PRO A 136 19.12 1.78 -7.24
N VAL A 137 20.10 2.65 -7.05
CA VAL A 137 20.01 4.07 -7.44
C VAL A 137 20.45 4.20 -8.90
N HIS A 138 19.54 4.62 -9.77
CA HIS A 138 19.82 4.93 -11.17
C HIS A 138 19.59 6.43 -11.37
N TRP A 139 20.63 7.20 -11.66
CA TRP A 139 20.52 8.66 -11.88
C TRP A 139 19.79 9.41 -10.74
N SER A 140 20.18 9.17 -9.48
CA SER A 140 19.55 9.78 -8.29
C SER A 140 18.05 9.49 -8.12
N ALA A 141 17.54 8.47 -8.82
CA ALA A 141 16.18 7.97 -8.74
C ALA A 141 16.18 6.46 -8.44
N PRO A 142 15.05 5.87 -8.01
CA PRO A 142 14.93 4.42 -7.98
C PRO A 142 14.92 3.83 -9.40
N SER A 143 14.95 2.50 -9.48
CA SER A 143 14.91 1.82 -10.76
C SER A 143 13.57 2.03 -11.47
N THR A 144 13.60 1.93 -12.80
CA THR A 144 12.41 1.99 -13.65
C THR A 144 11.33 1.00 -13.22
N ALA A 145 11.71 -0.18 -12.72
CA ALA A 145 10.76 -1.19 -12.26
C ALA A 145 9.95 -0.71 -11.03
N ILE A 146 10.61 -0.05 -10.07
CA ILE A 146 9.93 0.59 -8.92
C ILE A 146 9.01 1.70 -9.42
N LYS A 147 9.47 2.53 -10.35
CA LYS A 147 8.66 3.62 -10.92
C LYS A 147 7.39 3.10 -11.60
N ILE A 148 7.50 2.04 -12.41
CA ILE A 148 6.34 1.39 -13.06
C ILE A 148 5.32 0.92 -12.02
N LEU A 149 5.78 0.26 -10.95
CA LEU A 149 4.87 -0.17 -9.88
C LEU A 149 4.19 1.03 -9.21
N PHE A 150 4.97 2.05 -8.85
CA PHE A 150 4.44 3.25 -8.16
C PHE A 150 3.39 3.96 -9.02
N ASP A 151 3.64 4.10 -10.32
CA ASP A 151 2.67 4.69 -11.25
C ASP A 151 1.36 3.91 -11.36
N LYS A 152 1.41 2.59 -11.13
CA LYS A 152 0.23 1.72 -11.16
C LYS A 152 -0.48 1.62 -9.80
N MET A 153 0.17 2.00 -8.70
CA MET A 153 -0.45 1.99 -7.36
C MET A 153 -1.65 2.94 -7.25
N VAL A 154 -1.76 3.95 -8.11
CA VAL A 154 -2.92 4.84 -8.18
C VAL A 154 -4.25 4.09 -8.42
N ALA A 155 -4.21 2.90 -9.01
CA ALA A 155 -5.37 2.00 -9.10
C ALA A 155 -5.94 1.62 -7.71
N LEU A 156 -5.07 1.46 -6.71
CA LEU A 156 -5.47 1.17 -5.33
C LEU A 156 -6.20 2.38 -4.71
N GLU A 157 -5.75 3.60 -4.99
CA GLU A 157 -6.41 4.82 -4.49
C GLU A 157 -7.79 5.03 -5.10
N GLY A 158 -7.93 4.79 -6.42
CA GLY A 158 -9.21 4.87 -7.11
C GLY A 158 -10.23 3.84 -6.61
N SER A 159 -9.76 2.76 -5.99
CA SER A 159 -10.61 1.73 -5.36
C SER A 159 -10.55 1.71 -3.84
N ARG A 160 -10.01 2.75 -3.18
CA ARG A 160 -9.74 2.75 -1.73
C ARG A 160 -10.95 2.31 -0.91
N TYR A 161 -12.13 2.89 -1.18
CA TYR A 161 -13.35 2.63 -0.41
C TYR A 161 -13.94 1.26 -0.70
N LYS A 162 -13.84 0.79 -1.95
CA LYS A 162 -14.29 -0.55 -2.34
C LYS A 162 -13.43 -1.63 -1.69
N ILE A 163 -12.12 -1.42 -1.65
CA ILE A 163 -11.17 -2.31 -0.97
C ILE A 163 -11.41 -2.25 0.53
N ALA A 164 -11.52 -1.06 1.13
CA ALA A 164 -11.79 -0.90 2.56
C ALA A 164 -13.09 -1.58 3.00
N PHE A 165 -14.16 -1.42 2.22
CA PHE A 165 -15.43 -2.08 2.51
C PHE A 165 -15.32 -3.61 2.47
N LYS A 166 -14.51 -4.17 1.56
CA LYS A 166 -14.34 -5.62 1.40
C LYS A 166 -13.34 -6.23 2.37
N GLU A 167 -12.18 -5.60 2.53
CA GLU A 167 -11.03 -6.13 3.28
C GLU A 167 -11.00 -5.61 4.73
N GLY A 168 -11.88 -4.65 5.08
CA GLY A 168 -11.96 -4.06 6.42
C GLY A 168 -10.89 -3.04 6.76
N ARG A 169 -10.07 -2.64 5.77
CA ARG A 169 -9.04 -1.60 5.88
C ARG A 169 -8.71 -1.01 4.52
N GLU A 170 -8.28 0.24 4.48
CA GLU A 170 -7.71 0.83 3.26
C GLU A 170 -6.46 0.06 2.77
N PRO A 171 -6.21 0.02 1.45
CA PRO A 171 -5.17 -0.85 0.86
C PRO A 171 -3.74 -0.52 1.29
N LEU A 172 -3.44 0.75 1.56
CA LEU A 172 -2.09 1.24 1.88
C LEU A 172 -2.02 1.96 3.23
N LEU A 173 -3.14 2.49 3.74
CA LEU A 173 -3.15 3.30 4.94
C LEU A 173 -2.73 2.49 6.18
N GLY A 174 -1.87 3.09 7.01
CA GLY A 174 -1.41 2.51 8.26
C GLY A 174 -0.40 1.36 8.12
N LYS A 175 -0.03 0.96 6.90
CA LYS A 175 0.97 -0.08 6.66
C LYS A 175 2.39 0.49 6.73
N PRO A 176 3.23 0.07 7.69
CA PRO A 176 4.60 0.54 7.76
C PRO A 176 5.42 0.12 6.54
N CYS A 177 6.35 0.98 6.14
CA CYS A 177 7.17 0.81 4.94
C CYS A 177 8.64 1.07 5.25
N VAL A 178 9.53 0.21 4.75
CA VAL A 178 10.98 0.39 4.78
C VAL A 178 11.48 0.60 3.36
N LEU A 179 12.33 1.60 3.16
CA LEU A 179 12.93 1.94 1.88
C LEU A 179 14.44 1.67 1.92
N LEU A 180 14.93 0.86 0.98
CA LEU A 180 16.33 0.46 0.88
C LEU A 180 16.87 0.88 -0.49
N ALA A 181 17.94 1.67 -0.49
CA ALA A 181 18.63 2.08 -1.71
C ALA A 181 20.09 1.62 -1.67
N SER A 182 20.56 0.97 -2.73
CA SER A 182 21.98 0.66 -2.92
C SER A 182 22.58 1.61 -3.96
N GLN A 183 23.70 2.25 -3.62
CA GLN A 183 24.46 3.14 -4.50
C GLN A 183 25.94 2.74 -4.52
N GLU A 184 26.63 3.10 -5.60
CA GLU A 184 28.10 3.07 -5.67
C GLU A 184 28.70 4.48 -5.50
N GLY A 185 27.97 5.52 -5.93
CA GLY A 185 28.33 6.93 -5.76
C GLY A 185 27.37 7.67 -4.82
N GLY A 186 26.78 8.76 -5.30
CA GLY A 186 25.77 9.53 -4.57
C GLY A 186 24.34 9.33 -5.09
N GLY A 187 23.37 9.98 -4.43
CA GLY A 187 21.98 10.05 -4.89
C GLY A 187 20.99 9.15 -4.15
N ALA A 188 21.43 8.28 -3.24
CA ALA A 188 20.52 7.45 -2.43
C ALA A 188 19.52 8.27 -1.62
N ASN A 189 19.95 9.37 -0.99
CA ASN A 189 19.05 10.24 -0.24
C ASN A 189 17.97 10.86 -1.14
N VAL A 190 18.34 11.26 -2.37
CA VAL A 190 17.38 11.83 -3.33
C VAL A 190 16.38 10.77 -3.77
N ALA A 191 16.86 9.57 -4.10
CA ALA A 191 16.01 8.45 -4.49
C ALA A 191 15.05 8.03 -3.37
N LEU A 192 15.54 7.95 -2.13
CA LEU A 192 14.72 7.60 -0.96
C LEU A 192 13.70 8.69 -0.64
N SER A 193 14.08 9.97 -0.68
CA SER A 193 13.14 11.08 -0.51
C SER A 193 12.04 11.05 -1.57
N TRP A 194 12.40 10.81 -2.84
CA TRP A 194 11.42 10.64 -3.92
C TRP A 194 10.46 9.49 -3.64
N MET A 195 10.96 8.34 -3.18
CA MET A 195 10.11 7.18 -2.87
C MET A 195 9.19 7.40 -1.66
N ALA A 196 9.54 8.33 -0.77
CA ALA A 196 8.79 8.63 0.45
C ALA A 196 7.76 9.77 0.27
N SER A 197 7.75 10.44 -0.89
CA SER A 197 6.88 11.57 -1.20
C SER A 197 5.54 11.09 -1.78
#